data_AF-A0A7S2XN94-F1
#
_entry.id   AF-A0A7S2XN94-F1
#
_cell.length_a   1.000
_cell.length_b   1.000
_cell.length_c   1.000
_cell.angle_alpha   90.00
_cell.angle_beta   90.00
_cell.angle_gamma   90.00
#
_symmetry.space_group_name_H-M   'P 1'
#
loop_
_entity.id
_entity.type
_entity.pdbx_description
1 polymer ?
#
loop_
_entity_poly.entity_id
_entity_poly.type
_entity_poly.pdbx_seq_one_letter_code
_entity_poly.pdbx_strand_id
1 'polypeptide(L)'
;MAKKEKNGTKSKGKTTAHQTNSSGDNGASLASQSTNKIETVELPENGWICEKDEAAKAVKCERNEENILRLARAYYKLRQWGKLEALTSSALKDDSGSTDNSSSKLYRQQLTTWHKEAKDNLSIRTIMDEQGYGLEESRLRRLRNINTVTCPHETFNNLNILQYAALKGDIRLLEKAIALGAVIDYPVGEPEEEYVREAPGEAPRGATALLLACSSLAMYGAVPQEHARMIFREQPRLADMLRGNLECAVQLVKLGANCSAVYRLGNCERMLFGMMQSLGIDNKNAYELAQIAKKVELTRTMKGFKSVEDRIRLVHCRCGSRLPWRECHASAALALGPHYAYYNSKVDERGGEKVLCWRFSPLGNCPCDNNKGKFKSYFKCCWQDASEYQDDSTAERFETKSMPIDERGFNALQKLMEGKGPNDLVFPPSMTNEKIFSGFRNMPLKEFIKQTDPDGISVLYGWDMEVYVSVMERLENWFQWNDLHWPIPKSELIQRTKEWNQALLQYCDDQNLAGTEREEVIKIHTASALAPCANPACNKFELDVKSFAKCSRCKKVAYCSRACQGDHWKLTHKQKCRPA
;
A
#
# COMPACT_ATOMS: atom_id res chain seq x y z
N MET A 1 58.47 -22.27 -13.93
CA MET A 1 59.63 -22.61 -13.08
C MET A 1 59.54 -21.83 -11.78
N ALA A 2 60.00 -22.42 -10.68
CA ALA A 2 59.92 -21.99 -9.27
C ALA A 2 58.64 -22.37 -8.50
N LYS A 3 58.79 -23.46 -7.74
CA LYS A 3 57.92 -24.00 -6.69
C LYS A 3 57.89 -23.08 -5.46
N LYS A 4 56.77 -23.06 -4.74
CA LYS A 4 56.77 -23.10 -3.27
C LYS A 4 55.41 -23.54 -2.72
N GLU A 5 55.40 -24.74 -2.17
CA GLU A 5 54.35 -25.35 -1.36
C GLU A 5 54.26 -24.65 0.01
N LYS A 6 53.05 -24.47 0.53
CA LYS A 6 52.78 -24.52 1.97
C LYS A 6 51.41 -25.14 2.22
N ASN A 7 51.45 -26.35 2.77
CA ASN A 7 50.32 -27.06 3.38
C ASN A 7 49.90 -26.40 4.69
N GLY A 8 48.60 -26.39 4.95
CA GLY A 8 48.00 -25.95 6.21
C GLY A 8 46.65 -26.63 6.43
N THR A 9 46.70 -27.85 6.96
CA THR A 9 45.58 -28.67 7.42
C THR A 9 44.89 -28.03 8.64
N LYS A 10 43.57 -27.84 8.59
CA LYS A 10 42.73 -27.52 9.77
C LYS A 10 41.84 -28.71 10.12
N SER A 11 42.15 -29.28 11.28
CA SER A 11 41.47 -30.38 11.96
C SER A 11 40.11 -29.98 12.51
N LYS A 12 39.13 -30.88 12.35
CA LYS A 12 37.83 -30.87 13.04
C LYS A 12 38.02 -31.17 14.52
N GLY A 13 37.65 -30.23 15.39
CA GLY A 13 37.53 -30.42 16.83
C GLY A 13 36.07 -30.63 17.23
N LYS A 14 35.78 -31.83 17.73
CA LYS A 14 34.51 -32.30 18.27
C LYS A 14 34.56 -32.04 19.78
N THR A 15 33.71 -31.18 20.34
CA THR A 15 33.65 -30.93 21.79
C THR A 15 32.39 -31.56 22.39
N THR A 16 32.64 -32.46 23.32
CA THR A 16 31.70 -33.21 24.15
C THR A 16 31.13 -32.36 25.29
N ALA A 17 29.95 -32.79 25.73
CA ALA A 17 29.18 -32.25 26.83
C ALA A 17 29.92 -32.26 28.18
N HIS A 18 29.63 -31.25 29.01
CA HIS A 18 29.69 -31.37 30.46
C HIS A 18 28.42 -30.80 31.08
N GLN A 19 27.67 -31.68 31.73
CA GLN A 19 26.65 -31.36 32.72
C GLN A 19 27.35 -30.84 33.99
N THR A 20 26.86 -29.72 34.52
CA THR A 20 27.12 -29.32 35.91
C THR A 20 25.79 -28.96 36.56
N ASN A 21 25.44 -29.76 37.56
CA ASN A 21 24.41 -29.46 38.54
C ASN A 21 24.81 -28.24 39.38
N SER A 22 23.87 -27.32 39.60
CA SER A 22 23.88 -26.50 40.81
C SER A 22 22.45 -26.17 41.22
N SER A 23 22.16 -26.62 42.42
CA SER A 23 21.01 -26.46 43.29
C SER A 23 20.58 -25.01 43.54
N GLY A 24 19.25 -24.83 43.58
CA GLY A 24 18.55 -24.15 44.67
C GLY A 24 18.50 -22.63 44.65
N ASP A 25 17.37 -22.08 44.20
CA ASP A 25 16.70 -21.07 45.04
C ASP A 25 15.18 -21.03 44.79
N ASN A 26 14.43 -20.98 45.88
CA ASN A 26 12.98 -21.02 45.96
C ASN A 26 12.41 -19.60 45.90
N GLY A 27 11.32 -19.38 45.15
CA GLY A 27 10.44 -18.24 45.41
C GLY A 27 9.56 -17.79 44.24
N ALA A 28 8.26 -17.73 44.51
CA ALA A 28 7.20 -17.11 43.70
C ALA A 28 6.64 -17.93 42.51
N SER A 29 5.87 -18.97 42.86
CA SER A 29 4.76 -19.49 42.06
C SER A 29 3.56 -18.54 42.16
N LEU A 30 3.16 -17.92 41.04
CA LEU A 30 1.79 -17.44 40.81
C LEU A 30 1.57 -17.10 39.33
N ALA A 31 0.51 -17.69 38.77
CA ALA A 31 -0.13 -17.39 37.48
C ALA A 31 0.50 -17.93 36.18
N SER A 32 0.59 -19.25 36.02
CA SER A 32 0.46 -19.89 34.70
C SER A 32 -1.01 -20.20 34.42
N GLN A 33 -1.80 -19.16 34.11
CA GLN A 33 -3.11 -19.38 33.51
C GLN A 33 -2.91 -19.95 32.10
N SER A 34 -3.50 -21.11 31.87
CA SER A 34 -3.71 -21.75 30.58
C SER A 34 -4.11 -20.72 29.52
N THR A 35 -3.14 -20.27 28.72
CA THR A 35 -3.44 -19.57 27.47
C THR A 35 -4.11 -20.60 26.56
N ASN A 36 -5.44 -20.58 26.52
CA ASN A 36 -6.21 -21.25 25.49
C ASN A 36 -5.51 -21.00 24.16
N LYS A 37 -5.15 -22.07 23.44
CA LYS A 37 -4.67 -21.98 22.06
C LYS A 37 -5.73 -21.20 21.29
N ILE A 38 -5.51 -19.89 21.14
CA ILE A 38 -6.25 -19.06 20.22
C ILE A 38 -5.90 -19.67 18.87
N GLU A 39 -6.87 -20.35 18.25
CA GLU A 39 -6.73 -20.83 16.89
C GLU A 39 -6.12 -19.70 16.06
N THR A 40 -5.05 -20.01 15.34
CA THR A 40 -4.48 -19.12 14.35
C THR A 40 -5.53 -18.96 13.26
N VAL A 41 -6.44 -18.00 13.46
CA VAL A 41 -7.51 -17.71 12.52
C VAL A 41 -6.87 -17.24 11.23
N GLU A 42 -7.18 -17.96 10.15
CA GLU A 42 -6.71 -17.64 8.81
C GLU A 42 -7.16 -16.23 8.42
N LEU A 43 -6.26 -15.48 7.79
CA LEU A 43 -6.56 -14.18 7.22
C LEU A 43 -7.65 -14.37 6.16
N PRO A 44 -8.76 -13.59 6.17
CA PRO A 44 -9.76 -13.70 5.12
C PRO A 44 -9.11 -13.48 3.75
N GLU A 45 -9.46 -14.32 2.76
CA GLU A 45 -8.90 -14.26 1.40
C GLU A 45 -9.05 -12.85 0.78
N ASN A 46 -10.21 -12.24 1.04
CA ASN A 46 -10.58 -10.90 0.58
C ASN A 46 -10.28 -9.78 1.61
N GLY A 47 -9.47 -10.08 2.62
CA GLY A 47 -9.11 -9.14 3.69
C GLY A 47 -10.26 -8.73 4.61
N TRP A 48 -9.92 -8.04 5.68
CA TRP A 48 -10.85 -7.76 6.77
C TRP A 48 -11.98 -6.78 6.41
N ILE A 49 -11.80 -5.88 5.44
CA ILE A 49 -12.86 -4.96 5.01
C ILE A 49 -13.95 -5.67 4.22
N CYS A 50 -13.60 -6.56 3.29
CA CYS A 50 -14.58 -7.36 2.57
C CYS A 50 -15.28 -8.32 3.52
N GLU A 51 -14.52 -9.00 4.40
CA GLU A 51 -15.09 -9.86 5.43
C GLU A 51 -16.08 -9.12 6.34
N LYS A 52 -15.77 -7.88 6.74
CA LYS A 52 -16.72 -7.03 7.48
C LYS A 52 -18.02 -6.83 6.72
N ASP A 53 -17.96 -6.51 5.43
CA ASP A 53 -19.15 -6.21 4.63
C ASP A 53 -19.96 -7.47 4.31
N GLU A 54 -19.30 -8.59 4.03
CA GLU A 54 -19.91 -9.90 3.84
C GLU A 54 -20.56 -10.40 5.13
N ALA A 55 -19.83 -10.38 6.26
CA ALA A 55 -20.37 -10.76 7.56
C ALA A 55 -21.53 -9.84 8.00
N ALA A 56 -21.46 -8.53 7.68
CA ALA A 56 -22.57 -7.62 7.95
C ALA A 56 -23.82 -7.93 7.10
N LYS A 57 -23.66 -8.37 5.85
CA LYS A 57 -24.77 -8.88 5.03
C LYS A 57 -25.31 -10.19 5.60
N ALA A 58 -24.42 -11.11 5.98
CA ALA A 58 -24.80 -12.40 6.56
C ALA A 58 -25.63 -12.23 7.84
N VAL A 59 -25.21 -11.37 8.78
CA VAL A 59 -25.98 -11.05 10.01
C VAL A 59 -27.36 -10.46 9.70
N LYS A 60 -27.51 -9.70 8.60
CA LYS A 60 -28.82 -9.17 8.17
C LYS A 60 -29.72 -10.24 7.56
N CYS A 61 -29.16 -11.18 6.83
CA CYS A 61 -29.89 -12.31 6.24
C CYS A 61 -30.29 -13.33 7.30
N GLU A 62 -29.34 -13.70 8.16
CA GLU A 62 -29.51 -14.68 9.21
C GLU A 62 -28.64 -14.30 10.43
N ARG A 63 -29.30 -13.93 11.52
CA ARG A 63 -28.64 -13.53 12.75
C ARG A 63 -28.39 -14.75 13.65
N ASN A 64 -27.30 -15.45 13.40
CA ASN A 64 -26.82 -16.58 14.21
C ASN A 64 -25.45 -16.30 14.86
N GLU A 65 -25.02 -17.17 15.80
CA GLU A 65 -23.76 -17.01 16.56
C GLU A 65 -22.53 -16.89 15.64
N GLU A 66 -22.46 -17.69 14.57
CA GLU A 66 -21.34 -17.70 13.63
C GLU A 66 -21.21 -16.35 12.89
N ASN A 67 -22.30 -15.86 12.31
CA ASN A 67 -22.32 -14.60 11.58
C ASN A 67 -21.98 -13.41 12.50
N ILE A 68 -22.44 -13.44 13.75
CA ILE A 68 -22.08 -12.42 14.76
C ILE A 68 -20.60 -12.47 15.09
N LEU A 69 -20.01 -13.67 15.30
CA LEU A 69 -18.56 -13.79 15.55
C LEU A 69 -17.74 -13.27 14.39
N ARG A 70 -18.10 -13.62 13.15
CA ARG A 70 -17.40 -13.14 11.95
C ARG A 70 -17.39 -11.62 11.90
N LEU A 71 -18.56 -10.98 12.10
CA LEU A 71 -18.68 -9.53 12.09
C LEU A 71 -17.96 -8.87 13.27
N ALA A 72 -18.08 -9.42 14.48
CA ALA A 72 -17.39 -8.91 15.67
C ALA A 72 -15.87 -9.03 15.50
N ARG A 73 -15.37 -10.14 14.98
CA ARG A 73 -13.96 -10.35 14.66
C ARG A 73 -13.46 -9.33 13.64
N ALA A 74 -14.22 -9.09 12.59
CA ALA A 74 -13.88 -8.08 11.59
C ALA A 74 -13.83 -6.67 12.20
N TYR A 75 -14.81 -6.29 13.03
CA TYR A 75 -14.76 -5.02 13.76
C TYR A 75 -13.59 -4.93 14.74
N TYR A 76 -13.26 -6.01 15.42
CA TYR A 76 -12.11 -6.09 16.33
C TYR A 76 -10.79 -5.87 15.58
N LYS A 77 -10.57 -6.62 14.50
CA LYS A 77 -9.35 -6.51 13.66
C LYS A 77 -9.23 -5.16 12.98
N LEU A 78 -10.35 -4.55 12.59
CA LEU A 78 -10.39 -3.20 12.02
C LEU A 78 -10.43 -2.09 13.08
N ARG A 79 -10.39 -2.44 14.38
CA ARG A 79 -10.45 -1.49 15.51
C ARG A 79 -11.67 -0.56 15.47
N GLN A 80 -12.81 -1.04 14.98
CA GLN A 80 -14.08 -0.31 14.96
C GLN A 80 -14.80 -0.43 16.31
N TRP A 81 -14.15 0.05 17.38
CA TRP A 81 -14.54 -0.20 18.77
C TRP A 81 -15.99 0.17 19.08
N GLY A 82 -16.49 1.31 18.58
CA GLY A 82 -17.90 1.69 18.77
C GLY A 82 -18.90 0.72 18.16
N LYS A 83 -18.60 0.16 16.97
CA LYS A 83 -19.46 -0.84 16.34
C LYS A 83 -19.33 -2.21 16.98
N LEU A 84 -18.12 -2.56 17.42
CA LEU A 84 -17.85 -3.79 18.15
C LEU A 84 -18.61 -3.81 19.49
N GLU A 85 -18.53 -2.71 20.26
CA GLU A 85 -19.25 -2.55 21.53
C GLU A 85 -20.76 -2.70 21.30
N ALA A 86 -21.33 -1.98 20.33
CA ALA A 86 -22.76 -2.05 20.04
C ALA A 86 -23.23 -3.46 19.62
N LEU A 87 -22.46 -4.12 18.74
CA LEU A 87 -22.77 -5.48 18.29
C LEU A 87 -22.70 -6.49 19.44
N THR A 88 -21.60 -6.47 20.20
CA THR A 88 -21.39 -7.40 21.33
C THR A 88 -22.38 -7.16 22.46
N SER A 89 -22.69 -5.89 22.78
CA SER A 89 -23.75 -5.51 23.74
C SER A 89 -25.11 -6.07 23.35
N SER A 90 -25.47 -6.01 22.06
CA SER A 90 -26.74 -6.55 21.60
C SER A 90 -26.74 -8.07 21.66
N ALA A 91 -25.69 -8.73 21.17
CA ALA A 91 -25.60 -10.19 21.14
C ALA A 91 -25.62 -10.82 22.55
N LEU A 92 -24.99 -10.18 23.55
CA LEU A 92 -24.98 -10.67 24.93
C LEU A 92 -26.34 -10.49 25.66
N LYS A 93 -27.23 -9.63 25.15
CA LYS A 93 -28.58 -9.41 25.73
C LYS A 93 -29.63 -10.38 25.19
N ASP A 94 -29.51 -10.77 23.94
CA ASP A 94 -30.51 -11.59 23.23
C ASP A 94 -30.60 -13.04 23.78
N ASP A 95 -29.70 -13.42 24.69
CA ASP A 95 -29.37 -14.82 24.96
C ASP A 95 -29.78 -15.30 26.37
N SER A 96 -30.73 -14.61 27.01
CA SER A 96 -31.19 -14.91 28.36
C SER A 96 -32.02 -16.21 28.48
N GLY A 97 -32.10 -17.03 27.43
CA GLY A 97 -32.96 -18.24 27.38
C GLY A 97 -32.38 -19.48 26.72
N SER A 98 -31.07 -19.51 26.39
CA SER A 98 -30.47 -20.59 25.59
C SER A 98 -29.81 -21.68 26.45
N THR A 99 -29.95 -22.92 25.98
CA THR A 99 -29.52 -24.19 26.59
C THR A 99 -27.99 -24.34 26.71
N ASP A 100 -27.57 -25.14 27.68
CA ASP A 100 -26.19 -25.30 28.20
C ASP A 100 -25.23 -26.04 27.23
N ASN A 101 -25.13 -25.60 25.96
CA ASN A 101 -24.18 -26.17 25.00
C ASN A 101 -22.78 -25.53 25.16
N SER A 102 -21.75 -26.39 25.25
CA SER A 102 -20.33 -26.02 25.35
C SER A 102 -19.87 -25.01 24.28
N SER A 103 -20.34 -25.17 23.03
CA SER A 103 -19.98 -24.26 21.93
C SER A 103 -20.46 -22.82 22.17
N SER A 104 -21.70 -22.67 22.66
CA SER A 104 -22.29 -21.35 22.97
C SER A 104 -21.57 -20.67 24.14
N LYS A 105 -21.04 -21.44 25.10
CA LYS A 105 -20.22 -20.91 26.20
C LYS A 105 -18.92 -20.27 25.70
N LEU A 106 -18.21 -20.93 24.77
CA LEU A 106 -16.96 -20.38 24.20
C LEU A 106 -17.24 -19.12 23.36
N TYR A 107 -18.31 -19.15 22.56
CA TYR A 107 -18.82 -17.98 21.82
C TYR A 107 -19.04 -16.77 22.74
N ARG A 108 -19.81 -16.95 23.83
CA ARG A 108 -20.09 -15.88 24.79
C ARG A 108 -18.86 -15.37 25.51
N GLN A 109 -17.93 -16.26 25.87
CA GLN A 109 -16.67 -15.86 26.49
C GLN A 109 -15.88 -14.94 25.54
N GLN A 110 -15.77 -15.30 24.26
CA GLN A 110 -15.07 -14.50 23.26
C GLN A 110 -15.71 -13.13 23.05
N LEU A 111 -17.05 -13.07 22.93
CA LEU A 111 -17.77 -11.80 22.80
C LEU A 111 -17.64 -10.93 24.05
N THR A 112 -17.68 -11.52 25.24
CA THR A 112 -17.50 -10.80 26.50
C THR A 112 -16.11 -10.16 26.59
N THR A 113 -15.06 -10.90 26.20
CA THR A 113 -13.70 -10.37 26.12
C THR A 113 -13.62 -9.20 25.14
N TRP A 114 -14.12 -9.36 23.91
CA TRP A 114 -14.11 -8.29 22.91
C TRP A 114 -14.97 -7.08 23.31
N HIS A 115 -16.09 -7.32 23.98
CA HIS A 115 -16.95 -6.27 24.51
C HIS A 115 -16.22 -5.42 25.55
N LYS A 116 -15.55 -6.07 26.51
CA LYS A 116 -14.74 -5.41 27.52
C LYS A 116 -13.61 -4.61 26.88
N GLU A 117 -12.85 -5.22 25.98
CA GLU A 117 -11.78 -4.52 25.27
C GLU A 117 -12.29 -3.32 24.47
N ALA A 118 -13.47 -3.43 23.82
CA ALA A 118 -14.07 -2.31 23.11
C ALA A 118 -14.43 -1.16 24.06
N LYS A 119 -15.00 -1.46 25.23
CA LYS A 119 -15.28 -0.45 26.28
C LYS A 119 -14.03 0.20 26.82
N ASP A 120 -13.00 -0.60 27.12
CA ASP A 120 -11.71 -0.11 27.61
C ASP A 120 -11.04 0.79 26.56
N ASN A 121 -11.18 0.48 25.26
CA ASN A 121 -10.66 1.32 24.19
C ASN A 121 -11.47 2.62 24.00
N LEU A 122 -12.79 2.58 24.19
CA LEU A 122 -13.68 3.74 24.07
C LEU A 122 -13.61 4.68 25.28
N SER A 123 -13.16 4.20 26.43
CA SER A 123 -13.01 5.01 27.65
C SER A 123 -11.73 5.85 27.65
N ILE A 124 -10.73 5.48 26.85
CA ILE A 124 -9.50 6.26 26.66
C ILE A 124 -9.86 7.57 25.93
N ARG A 125 -9.68 8.69 26.63
CA ARG A 125 -9.86 10.03 26.06
C ARG A 125 -8.60 10.48 25.35
N THR A 126 -8.75 11.21 24.25
CA THR A 126 -7.63 11.93 23.65
C THR A 126 -7.31 13.17 24.49
N ILE A 127 -6.09 13.69 24.41
CA ILE A 127 -5.69 14.92 25.10
C ILE A 127 -6.59 16.09 24.69
N MET A 128 -7.06 16.11 23.45
CA MET A 128 -8.01 17.13 23.00
C MET A 128 -9.40 16.97 23.60
N ASP A 129 -9.84 15.75 23.90
CA ASP A 129 -11.09 15.51 24.64
C ASP A 129 -10.94 15.95 26.11
N GLU A 130 -9.78 15.71 26.73
CA GLU A 130 -9.49 16.15 28.10
C GLU A 130 -9.44 17.68 28.23
N GLN A 131 -8.88 18.35 27.22
CA GLN A 131 -8.82 19.81 27.17
C GLN A 131 -10.15 20.48 26.75
N GLY A 132 -11.20 19.69 26.51
CA GLY A 132 -12.52 20.22 26.15
C GLY A 132 -12.60 20.79 24.74
N TYR A 133 -11.59 20.56 23.88
CA TYR A 133 -11.60 21.01 22.50
C TYR A 133 -12.65 20.31 21.64
N GLY A 134 -13.32 19.28 22.19
CA GLY A 134 -14.53 18.70 21.64
C GLY A 134 -14.41 18.49 20.14
N LEU A 135 -13.36 17.77 19.73
CA LEU A 135 -13.19 17.36 18.34
C LEU A 135 -14.20 16.26 18.05
N GLU A 136 -15.47 16.65 18.03
CA GLU A 136 -16.48 15.84 17.41
C GLU A 136 -15.96 15.47 16.03
N GLU A 137 -16.02 14.19 15.71
CA GLU A 137 -15.64 13.69 14.40
C GLU A 137 -16.40 14.45 13.30
N SER A 138 -17.61 14.92 13.61
CA SER A 138 -18.43 15.80 12.79
C SER A 138 -17.74 17.14 12.44
N ARG A 139 -16.99 17.74 13.36
CA ARG A 139 -16.26 19.00 13.16
C ARG A 139 -15.01 18.78 12.32
N LEU A 140 -14.21 17.78 12.66
CA LEU A 140 -13.01 17.45 11.86
C LEU A 140 -13.38 17.08 10.41
N ARG A 141 -14.47 16.34 10.22
CA ARG A 141 -14.98 16.01 8.88
C ARG A 141 -15.49 17.22 8.10
N ARG A 142 -15.81 18.35 8.73
CA ARG A 142 -16.17 19.57 8.00
C ARG A 142 -14.94 20.35 7.53
N LEU A 143 -13.77 20.08 8.10
CA LEU A 143 -12.54 20.74 7.72
C LEU A 143 -12.13 20.20 6.34
N ARG A 144 -12.01 21.12 5.38
CA ARG A 144 -11.60 20.77 4.01
C ARG A 144 -10.18 20.22 3.97
N ASN A 145 -9.31 20.69 4.87
CA ASN A 145 -7.94 20.25 5.02
C ASN A 145 -7.59 20.11 6.50
N ILE A 146 -7.44 18.87 6.98
CA ILE A 146 -7.06 18.60 8.37
C ILE A 146 -5.60 19.00 8.66
N ASN A 147 -4.76 19.12 7.63
CA ASN A 147 -3.33 19.42 7.78
C ASN A 147 -3.04 20.88 8.13
N THR A 148 -4.00 21.78 7.88
CA THR A 148 -3.89 23.21 8.19
C THR A 148 -4.44 23.55 9.57
N VAL A 149 -5.00 22.57 10.29
CA VAL A 149 -5.60 22.79 11.60
C VAL A 149 -4.50 22.81 12.64
N THR A 150 -4.15 24.00 13.11
CA THR A 150 -3.15 24.19 14.16
C THR A 150 -3.72 23.85 15.54
N CYS A 151 -2.87 23.35 16.42
CA CYS A 151 -3.21 22.98 17.80
C CYS A 151 -2.23 23.67 18.75
N PRO A 152 -2.73 24.32 19.81
CA PRO A 152 -1.86 25.00 20.77
C PRO A 152 -1.03 23.97 21.55
N HIS A 153 0.29 24.12 21.57
CA HIS A 153 1.20 23.31 22.38
C HIS A 153 2.03 24.21 23.29
N GLU A 154 2.33 23.76 24.51
CA GLU A 154 3.10 24.52 25.52
C GLU A 154 4.45 25.02 24.98
N THR A 155 5.07 24.22 24.10
CA THR A 155 6.36 24.53 23.47
C THR A 155 6.23 25.16 22.09
N PHE A 156 5.15 24.84 21.35
CA PHE A 156 5.03 25.14 19.92
C PHE A 156 3.67 25.69 19.54
N ASN A 157 3.60 26.72 18.69
CA ASN A 157 2.32 27.36 18.32
C ASN A 157 1.81 27.01 16.90
N ASN A 158 2.61 26.31 16.09
CA ASN A 158 2.35 26.06 14.67
C ASN A 158 2.26 24.55 14.33
N LEU A 159 1.91 23.71 15.30
CA LEU A 159 1.73 22.27 15.07
C LEU A 159 0.36 22.00 14.47
N ASN A 160 0.29 21.23 13.38
CA ASN A 160 -0.97 20.65 12.97
C ASN A 160 -1.42 19.52 13.93
N ILE A 161 -2.67 19.09 13.80
CA ILE A 161 -3.23 18.05 14.69
C ILE A 161 -2.42 16.74 14.73
N LEU A 162 -1.82 16.33 13.61
CA LEU A 162 -1.04 15.10 13.53
C LEU A 162 0.30 15.25 14.24
N GLN A 163 0.98 16.37 14.02
CA GLN A 163 2.23 16.75 14.67
C GLN A 163 2.02 16.93 16.18
N TYR A 164 0.92 17.57 16.59
CA TYR A 164 0.52 17.71 17.98
C TYR A 164 0.32 16.35 18.66
N ALA A 165 -0.45 15.46 18.03
CA ALA A 165 -0.67 14.10 18.53
C ALA A 165 0.64 13.33 18.70
N ALA A 166 1.50 13.36 17.69
CA ALA A 166 2.79 12.68 17.70
C ALA A 166 3.73 13.23 18.79
N LEU A 167 3.75 14.55 19.02
CA LEU A 167 4.58 15.19 20.03
C LEU A 167 4.05 14.96 21.46
N LYS A 168 2.73 14.95 21.65
CA LYS A 168 2.12 14.62 22.94
C LYS A 168 2.07 13.12 23.25
N GLY A 169 2.41 12.27 22.28
CA GLY A 169 2.32 10.83 22.41
C GLY A 169 0.89 10.29 22.41
N ASP A 170 -0.06 11.04 21.86
CA ASP A 170 -1.46 10.63 21.77
C ASP A 170 -1.70 9.80 20.51
N ILE A 171 -1.49 8.50 20.63
CA ILE A 171 -1.64 7.55 19.52
C ILE A 171 -3.07 7.48 18.97
N ARG A 172 -4.09 7.79 19.79
CA ARG A 172 -5.50 7.72 19.39
C ARG A 172 -5.87 8.92 18.54
N LEU A 173 -5.44 10.11 18.95
CA LEU A 173 -5.60 11.31 18.15
C LEU A 173 -4.84 11.19 16.83
N LEU A 174 -3.63 10.61 16.85
CA LEU A 174 -2.84 10.34 15.65
C LEU A 174 -3.58 9.43 14.66
N GLU A 175 -4.10 8.30 15.13
CA GLU A 175 -4.88 7.37 14.30
C GLU A 175 -6.13 8.00 13.73
N LYS A 176 -6.85 8.79 14.54
CA LYS A 176 -8.05 9.50 14.13
C LYS A 176 -7.73 10.55 13.06
N ALA A 177 -6.66 11.33 13.23
CA ALA A 177 -6.22 12.31 12.24
C ALA A 177 -5.88 11.64 10.91
N ILE A 178 -5.11 10.55 10.93
CA ILE A 178 -4.73 9.80 9.72
C ILE A 178 -5.95 9.17 9.04
N ALA A 179 -6.85 8.57 9.81
CA ALA A 179 -8.11 8.05 9.31
C ALA A 179 -8.93 9.14 8.59
N LEU A 180 -8.89 10.38 9.07
CA LEU A 180 -9.58 11.52 8.45
C LEU A 180 -8.84 12.11 7.25
N GLY A 181 -7.69 11.54 6.85
CA GLY A 181 -6.91 11.97 5.68
C GLY A 181 -5.82 12.99 6.01
N ALA A 182 -5.33 13.01 7.25
CA ALA A 182 -4.12 13.75 7.58
C ALA A 182 -2.91 13.15 6.85
N VAL A 183 -2.06 14.04 6.39
CA VAL A 183 -0.88 13.78 5.59
C VAL A 183 0.30 13.53 6.51
N ILE A 184 1.00 12.41 6.30
CA ILE A 184 1.93 11.86 7.28
C ILE A 184 3.22 12.66 7.38
N ASP A 185 3.75 13.09 6.23
CA ASP A 185 5.01 13.84 6.13
C ASP A 185 4.78 15.35 5.93
N TYR A 186 3.59 15.85 6.29
CA TYR A 186 3.28 17.27 6.18
C TYR A 186 4.26 18.06 7.06
N PRO A 187 5.04 19.00 6.50
CA PRO A 187 6.01 19.77 7.26
C PRO A 187 5.29 20.77 8.17
N VAL A 188 5.94 21.11 9.28
CA VAL A 188 5.57 22.29 10.08
C VAL A 188 5.64 23.52 9.17
N GLY A 189 4.50 24.20 9.05
CA GLY A 189 4.34 25.41 8.25
C GLY A 189 4.79 26.67 8.99
N GLU A 190 4.76 27.80 8.28
CA GLU A 190 4.93 29.10 8.93
C GLU A 190 3.73 29.38 9.85
N PRO A 191 3.96 29.98 11.03
CA PRO A 191 2.86 30.38 11.90
C PRO A 191 1.97 31.41 11.20
N GLU A 192 0.66 31.35 11.44
CA GLU A 192 -0.25 32.41 11.02
C GLU A 192 0.07 33.70 11.78
N GLU A 193 0.17 34.83 11.07
CA GLU A 193 0.59 36.14 11.62
C GLU A 193 -0.24 36.61 12.82
N GLU A 194 -1.47 36.11 12.96
CA GLU A 194 -2.44 36.55 13.96
C GLU A 194 -2.09 36.08 15.40
N TYR A 195 -1.20 35.08 15.57
CA TYR A 195 -0.90 34.48 16.89
C TYR A 195 0.36 35.01 17.60
N VAL A 196 1.03 36.05 17.09
CA VAL A 196 2.46 36.30 17.42
C VAL A 196 2.74 37.03 18.76
N ARG A 197 1.77 37.55 19.50
CA ARG A 197 2.12 38.54 20.55
C ARG A 197 2.67 37.99 21.88
N GLU A 198 2.44 36.72 22.24
CA GLU A 198 2.93 36.15 23.52
C GLU A 198 3.29 34.64 23.43
N ALA A 199 3.51 34.13 22.21
CA ALA A 199 3.36 32.70 21.94
C ALA A 199 4.57 31.80 22.32
N PRO A 200 4.30 30.48 22.53
CA PRO A 200 5.30 29.42 22.45
C PRO A 200 6.15 29.51 21.17
N GLY A 201 7.28 28.81 21.14
CA GLY A 201 8.25 28.95 20.04
C GLY A 201 7.69 28.37 18.75
N GLU A 202 8.29 28.69 17.61
CA GLU A 202 7.96 27.95 16.39
C GLU A 202 8.58 26.55 16.48
N ALA A 203 7.80 25.53 16.11
CA ALA A 203 8.38 24.22 15.85
C ALA A 203 9.35 24.33 14.67
N PRO A 204 10.43 23.53 14.64
CA PRO A 204 11.43 23.64 13.59
C PRO A 204 10.82 23.46 12.20
N ARG A 205 11.11 24.41 11.30
CA ARG A 205 10.57 24.43 9.94
C ARG A 205 10.92 23.13 9.21
N GLY A 206 9.95 22.57 8.49
CA GLY A 206 10.13 21.31 7.77
C GLY A 206 10.06 20.05 8.64
N ALA A 207 9.93 20.17 9.97
CA ALA A 207 9.75 19.00 10.83
C ALA A 207 8.42 18.30 10.52
N THR A 208 8.44 16.97 10.39
CA THR A 208 7.22 16.16 10.23
C THR A 208 6.78 15.62 11.59
N ALA A 209 5.59 15.00 11.65
CA ALA A 209 5.12 14.33 12.86
C ALA A 209 6.10 13.25 13.36
N LEU A 210 6.73 12.52 12.44
CA LEU A 210 7.74 11.51 12.79
C LEU A 210 9.00 12.15 13.41
N LEU A 211 9.48 13.26 12.84
CA LEU A 211 10.67 13.95 13.36
C LEU A 211 10.41 14.57 14.74
N LEU A 212 9.23 15.11 14.98
CA LEU A 212 8.85 15.65 16.29
C LEU A 212 8.79 14.54 17.36
N ALA A 213 8.19 13.39 17.04
CA ALA A 213 8.20 12.24 17.96
C ALA A 213 9.62 11.71 18.21
N CYS A 214 10.44 11.56 17.17
CA CYS A 214 11.80 11.04 17.29
C CYS A 214 12.74 12.00 18.03
N SER A 215 12.61 13.31 17.81
CA SER A 215 13.42 14.33 18.51
C SER A 215 13.10 14.39 20.00
N SER A 216 11.81 14.31 20.37
CA SER A 216 11.38 14.17 21.77
C SER A 216 12.02 12.93 22.43
N LEU A 217 11.93 11.76 21.77
CA LEU A 217 12.56 10.53 22.26
C LEU A 217 14.09 10.64 22.37
N ALA A 218 14.75 11.27 21.38
CA ALA A 218 16.20 11.44 21.33
C ALA A 218 16.69 12.32 22.48
N MET A 219 15.99 13.42 22.77
CA MET A 219 16.32 14.34 23.86
C MET A 219 16.47 13.62 25.20
N TYR A 220 15.54 12.72 25.54
CA TYR A 220 15.60 11.98 26.80
C TYR A 220 16.45 10.70 26.72
N GLY A 221 16.66 10.12 25.53
CA GLY A 221 17.54 8.96 25.35
C GLY A 221 19.04 9.31 25.37
N ALA A 222 19.38 10.55 25.05
CA ALA A 222 20.73 11.09 25.12
C ALA A 222 21.16 11.41 26.57
N VAL A 223 20.20 11.71 27.45
CA VAL A 223 20.45 11.96 28.88
C VAL A 223 20.98 10.69 29.56
N PRO A 224 21.98 10.77 30.46
CA PRO A 224 22.46 9.62 31.23
C PRO A 224 21.31 8.93 32.00
N GLN A 225 21.34 7.61 32.06
CA GLN A 225 20.21 6.81 32.57
C GLN A 225 19.80 7.19 34.01
N GLU A 226 20.75 7.57 34.86
CA GLU A 226 20.48 8.00 36.24
C GLU A 226 19.66 9.29 36.30
N HIS A 227 20.01 10.28 35.46
CA HIS A 227 19.29 11.54 35.34
C HIS A 227 17.91 11.32 34.73
N ALA A 228 17.80 10.46 33.72
CA ALA A 228 16.51 10.10 33.13
C ALA A 228 15.57 9.46 34.17
N ARG A 229 16.08 8.55 35.02
CA ARG A 229 15.29 7.95 36.12
C ARG A 229 14.80 8.99 37.12
N MET A 230 15.63 9.98 37.45
CA MET A 230 15.26 11.08 38.33
C MET A 230 14.15 11.94 37.70
N ILE A 231 14.31 12.36 36.45
CA ILE A 231 13.30 13.13 35.71
C ILE A 231 11.97 12.37 35.65
N PHE A 232 11.99 11.06 35.36
CA PHE A 232 10.76 10.27 35.28
C PHE A 232 10.10 10.02 36.64
N ARG A 233 10.88 10.03 37.73
CA ARG A 233 10.34 9.98 39.09
C ARG A 233 9.62 11.28 39.44
N GLU A 234 10.19 12.42 39.06
CA GLU A 234 9.61 13.74 39.33
C GLU A 234 8.45 14.08 38.38
N GLN A 235 8.47 13.55 37.16
CA GLN A 235 7.47 13.81 36.12
C GLN A 235 6.94 12.50 35.52
N PRO A 236 6.06 11.77 36.21
CA PRO A 236 5.50 10.52 35.69
C PRO A 236 4.76 10.69 34.35
N ARG A 237 4.06 11.82 34.18
CA ARG A 237 3.36 12.17 32.94
C ARG A 237 4.29 12.24 31.72
N LEU A 238 5.54 12.65 31.93
CA LEU A 238 6.54 12.69 30.86
C LEU A 238 6.94 11.27 30.43
N ALA A 239 7.04 10.31 31.35
CA ALA A 239 7.32 8.93 31.01
C ALA A 239 6.19 8.30 30.17
N ASP A 240 4.93 8.63 30.49
CA ASP A 240 3.76 8.19 29.72
C ASP A 240 3.72 8.85 28.34
N MET A 241 3.98 10.16 28.27
CA MET A 241 4.13 10.89 27.00
C MET A 241 5.19 10.22 26.12
N LEU A 242 6.40 9.94 26.63
CA LEU A 242 7.47 9.32 25.85
C LEU A 242 7.17 7.90 25.40
N ARG A 243 6.39 7.14 26.18
CA ARG A 243 5.87 5.84 25.73
C ARG A 243 4.91 6.02 24.56
N GLY A 244 4.02 7.00 24.66
CA GLY A 244 3.13 7.43 23.59
C GLY A 244 3.88 7.92 22.35
N ASN A 245 4.96 8.71 22.50
CA ASN A 245 5.80 9.17 21.40
C ASN A 245 6.44 7.99 20.67
N LEU A 246 6.91 6.98 21.41
CA LEU A 246 7.46 5.75 20.82
C LEU A 246 6.40 5.00 20.00
N GLU A 247 5.19 4.84 20.54
CA GLU A 247 4.09 4.18 19.83
C GLU A 247 3.69 4.97 18.58
N CYS A 248 3.60 6.31 18.68
CA CYS A 248 3.35 7.20 17.55
C CYS A 248 4.43 7.07 16.47
N ALA A 249 5.71 7.12 16.84
CA ALA A 249 6.81 7.00 15.90
C ALA A 249 6.81 5.64 15.19
N VAL A 250 6.63 4.54 15.93
CA VAL A 250 6.51 3.19 15.35
C VAL A 250 5.35 3.11 14.39
N GLN A 251 4.19 3.68 14.76
CA GLN A 251 3.00 3.66 13.92
C GLN A 251 3.16 4.53 12.67
N LEU A 252 3.78 5.71 12.76
CA LEU A 252 4.07 6.57 11.60
C LEU A 252 5.00 5.87 10.60
N VAL A 253 6.06 5.21 11.08
CA VAL A 253 6.94 4.39 10.21
C VAL A 253 6.15 3.28 9.55
N LYS A 254 5.32 2.56 10.31
CA LYS A 254 4.45 1.51 9.78
C LYS A 254 3.43 2.04 8.77
N LEU A 255 3.06 3.31 8.83
CA LEU A 255 2.17 3.96 7.86
C LEU A 255 2.91 4.58 6.66
N GLY A 256 4.24 4.40 6.60
CA GLY A 256 5.07 4.78 5.46
C GLY A 256 5.72 6.15 5.55
N ALA A 257 5.79 6.78 6.73
CA ALA A 257 6.45 8.06 6.95
C ALA A 257 7.91 8.10 6.44
N ASN A 258 8.33 9.23 5.90
CA ASN A 258 9.67 9.46 5.38
C ASN A 258 10.72 9.49 6.49
N CYS A 259 11.44 8.38 6.65
CA CYS A 259 12.52 8.25 7.63
C CYS A 259 13.79 9.04 7.27
N SER A 260 13.89 9.53 6.04
CA SER A 260 15.05 10.29 5.54
C SER A 260 14.91 11.80 5.72
N ALA A 261 13.72 12.30 6.12
CA ALA A 261 13.53 13.71 6.45
C ALA A 261 14.52 14.13 7.54
N VAL A 262 15.11 15.32 7.41
CA VAL A 262 16.15 15.83 8.32
C VAL A 262 15.55 16.85 9.26
N TYR A 263 15.77 16.66 10.56
CA TYR A 263 15.41 17.62 11.59
C TYR A 263 16.44 18.74 11.62
N ARG A 264 16.00 19.98 11.42
CA ARG A 264 16.87 21.16 11.40
C ARG A 264 16.39 22.17 12.42
N LEU A 265 17.16 22.34 13.49
CA LEU A 265 16.94 23.40 14.46
C LEU A 265 17.35 24.71 13.80
N GLY A 266 16.40 25.61 13.61
CA GLY A 266 16.71 26.96 13.15
C GLY A 266 17.57 27.71 14.18
N ASN A 267 18.09 28.88 13.78
CA ASN A 267 18.77 29.80 14.70
C ASN A 267 17.75 30.41 15.65
N CYS A 268 17.44 29.73 16.75
CA CYS A 268 16.53 30.24 17.77
C CYS A 268 17.22 30.16 19.14
N GLU A 269 17.27 31.30 19.83
CA GLU A 269 18.00 31.50 21.09
C GLU A 269 17.34 30.83 22.31
N ARG A 270 16.33 29.97 22.10
CA ARG A 270 15.66 29.26 23.20
C ARG A 270 16.60 28.21 23.79
N MET A 271 16.68 28.19 25.12
CA MET A 271 17.47 27.23 25.90
C MET A 271 17.24 25.78 25.46
N LEU A 272 15.98 25.40 25.17
CA LEU A 272 15.63 24.06 24.69
C LEU A 272 16.38 23.70 23.39
N PHE A 273 16.47 24.61 22.43
CA PHE A 273 17.16 24.35 21.17
C PHE A 273 18.68 24.30 21.35
N GLY A 274 19.24 25.16 22.20
CA GLY A 274 20.65 25.07 22.59
C GLY A 274 20.98 23.72 23.24
N MET A 275 20.09 23.19 24.09
CA MET A 275 20.21 21.85 24.64
C MET A 275 20.11 20.77 23.56
N MET A 276 19.16 20.85 22.64
CA MET A 276 19.04 19.86 21.57
C MET A 276 20.26 19.87 20.64
N GLN A 277 20.82 21.04 20.34
CA GLN A 277 22.07 21.17 19.59
C GLN A 277 23.24 20.53 20.33
N SER A 278 23.39 20.77 21.64
CA SER A 278 24.48 20.17 22.43
C SER A 278 24.37 18.65 22.57
N LEU A 279 23.14 18.11 22.48
CA LEU A 279 22.88 16.67 22.42
C LEU A 279 23.07 16.06 21.01
N GLY A 280 23.43 16.86 20.00
CA GLY A 280 23.67 16.39 18.63
C GLY A 280 22.39 15.95 17.90
N ILE A 281 21.24 16.51 18.28
CA ILE A 281 19.93 16.22 17.67
C ILE A 281 19.74 16.99 16.36
N ASP A 282 20.43 18.13 16.20
CA ASP A 282 20.36 18.93 14.98
C ASP A 282 20.96 18.22 13.76
N ASN A 283 20.41 18.49 12.59
CA ASN A 283 20.81 17.91 11.31
C ASN A 283 20.80 16.37 11.30
N LYS A 284 19.88 15.77 12.05
CA LYS A 284 19.67 14.31 12.10
C LYS A 284 18.38 13.91 11.41
N ASN A 285 18.42 12.83 10.64
CA ASN A 285 17.19 12.23 10.13
C ASN A 285 16.46 11.42 11.21
N ALA A 286 15.21 11.01 10.93
CA ALA A 286 14.40 10.26 11.90
C ALA A 286 15.07 8.97 12.38
N TYR A 287 15.82 8.29 11.50
CA TYR A 287 16.53 7.06 11.85
C TYR A 287 17.71 7.31 12.80
N GLU A 288 18.52 8.34 12.55
CA GLU A 288 19.60 8.75 13.45
C GLU A 288 19.06 9.19 14.82
N LEU A 289 17.95 9.95 14.83
CA LEU A 289 17.26 10.32 16.08
C LEU A 289 16.78 9.10 16.86
N ALA A 290 16.23 8.08 16.18
CA ALA A 290 15.83 6.83 16.82
C ALA A 290 17.02 6.06 17.44
N GLN A 291 18.21 6.16 16.83
CA GLN A 291 19.44 5.59 17.39
C GLN A 291 19.89 6.34 18.65
N ILE A 292 19.85 7.68 18.63
CA ILE A 292 20.16 8.52 19.81
C ILE A 292 19.17 8.21 20.94
N ALA A 293 17.89 7.99 20.63
CA ALA A 293 16.85 7.63 21.58
C ALA A 293 17.04 6.24 22.23
N LYS A 294 17.93 5.39 21.68
CA LYS A 294 18.19 4.01 22.13
C LYS A 294 16.91 3.15 22.17
N LYS A 295 15.97 3.38 21.25
CA LYS A 295 14.71 2.62 21.14
C LYS A 295 14.83 1.52 20.08
N VAL A 296 15.14 0.31 20.55
CA VAL A 296 15.39 -0.86 19.69
C VAL A 296 14.19 -1.19 18.79
N GLU A 297 12.97 -1.08 19.32
CA GLU A 297 11.74 -1.37 18.55
C GLU A 297 11.57 -0.41 17.36
N LEU A 298 11.75 0.89 17.59
CA LEU A 298 11.65 1.91 16.54
C LEU A 298 12.72 1.70 15.46
N THR A 299 13.96 1.48 15.89
CA THR A 299 15.09 1.23 14.96
C THR A 299 14.86 -0.05 14.15
N ARG A 300 14.36 -1.12 14.78
CA ARG A 300 14.02 -2.39 14.10
C ARG A 300 12.91 -2.16 13.08
N THR A 301 11.88 -1.40 13.44
CA THR A 301 10.78 -1.07 12.53
C THR A 301 11.28 -0.28 11.32
N MET A 302 12.06 0.79 11.52
CA MET A 302 12.64 1.57 10.42
C MET A 302 13.55 0.73 9.51
N LYS A 303 14.34 -0.18 10.06
CA LYS A 303 15.15 -1.13 9.27
C LYS A 303 14.31 -2.08 8.42
N GLY A 304 13.08 -2.35 8.82
CA GLY A 304 12.13 -3.12 8.01
C GLY A 304 11.65 -2.36 6.78
N PHE A 305 11.69 -1.02 6.77
CA PHE A 305 11.16 -0.15 5.71
C PHE A 305 12.27 0.45 4.81
N LYS A 306 13.40 -0.26 4.67
CA LYS A 306 14.59 0.23 3.94
C LYS A 306 14.38 0.37 2.43
N SER A 307 13.72 -0.60 1.80
CA SER A 307 13.44 -0.59 0.36
C SER A 307 12.04 -0.07 0.07
N VAL A 308 11.81 0.42 -1.15
CA VAL A 308 10.46 0.83 -1.59
C VAL A 308 9.52 -0.37 -1.58
N GLU A 309 10.02 -1.54 -1.96
CA GLU A 309 9.31 -2.82 -1.97
C GLU A 309 8.89 -3.24 -0.56
N ASP A 310 9.76 -3.05 0.44
CA ASP A 310 9.41 -3.32 1.82
C ASP A 310 8.40 -2.32 2.37
N ARG A 311 8.55 -1.03 2.04
CA ARG A 311 7.56 0.00 2.41
C ARG A 311 6.19 -0.37 1.86
N ILE A 312 6.13 -0.76 0.59
CA ILE A 312 4.94 -1.31 -0.06
C ILE A 312 4.46 -2.51 0.76
N ARG A 313 5.25 -3.57 0.92
CA ARG A 313 4.80 -4.82 1.53
C ARG A 313 4.31 -4.68 2.98
N LEU A 314 4.97 -3.86 3.78
CA LEU A 314 4.77 -3.80 5.24
C LEU A 314 3.88 -2.64 5.69
N VAL A 315 3.55 -1.70 4.80
CA VAL A 315 2.76 -0.53 5.21
C VAL A 315 1.36 -0.89 5.69
N HIS A 316 1.01 -0.28 6.80
CA HIS A 316 -0.30 -0.36 7.43
C HIS A 316 -1.32 0.49 6.67
N CYS A 317 -2.59 0.07 6.73
CA CYS A 317 -3.68 0.84 6.18
C CYS A 317 -3.93 2.11 7.01
N ARG A 318 -4.18 3.23 6.30
CA ARG A 318 -4.53 4.53 6.89
C ARG A 318 -5.96 4.61 7.43
N CYS A 319 -6.74 3.53 7.37
CA CYS A 319 -8.10 3.49 7.93
C CYS A 319 -8.14 3.40 9.48
N GLY A 320 -6.99 3.27 10.14
CA GLY A 320 -6.89 3.14 11.60
C GLY A 320 -6.87 1.69 12.11
N SER A 321 -6.94 0.67 11.24
CA SER A 321 -6.94 -0.74 11.64
C SER A 321 -5.62 -1.25 12.22
N ARG A 322 -4.51 -0.53 12.02
CA ARG A 322 -3.12 -1.00 12.26
C ARG A 322 -2.78 -2.33 11.57
N LEU A 323 -3.55 -2.72 10.55
CA LEU A 323 -3.25 -3.91 9.77
C LEU A 323 -2.38 -3.50 8.58
N PRO A 324 -1.42 -4.34 8.16
CA PRO A 324 -0.84 -4.25 6.82
C PRO A 324 -1.96 -4.11 5.80
N TRP A 325 -1.75 -3.25 4.79
CA TRP A 325 -2.80 -2.92 3.84
C TRP A 325 -3.39 -4.16 3.16
N ARG A 326 -2.53 -5.13 2.80
CA ARG A 326 -2.93 -6.41 2.18
C ARG A 326 -3.90 -7.21 3.05
N GLU A 327 -3.70 -7.17 4.36
CA GLU A 327 -4.60 -7.82 5.32
C GLU A 327 -5.91 -7.04 5.48
N CYS A 328 -5.85 -5.72 5.39
CA CYS A 328 -7.02 -4.85 5.54
C CYS A 328 -7.96 -4.92 4.33
N HIS A 329 -7.43 -5.00 3.11
CA HIS A 329 -8.17 -4.81 1.85
C HIS A 329 -8.07 -5.98 0.84
N ALA A 330 -7.52 -7.13 1.23
CA ALA A 330 -7.18 -8.28 0.37
C ALA A 330 -5.90 -8.13 -0.45
N SER A 331 -5.33 -9.28 -0.80
CA SER A 331 -4.34 -9.43 -1.88
C SER A 331 -4.98 -9.87 -3.22
N ALA A 332 -6.25 -10.32 -3.21
CA ALA A 332 -6.81 -11.13 -4.29
C ALA A 332 -7.23 -10.37 -5.57
N ALA A 333 -7.14 -9.03 -5.60
CA ALA A 333 -7.22 -8.28 -6.86
C ALA A 333 -5.87 -8.32 -7.61
N LEU A 334 -5.55 -9.52 -8.11
CA LEU A 334 -4.98 -9.83 -9.43
C LEU A 334 -3.89 -8.89 -9.97
N ALA A 335 -2.66 -9.44 -10.09
CA ALA A 335 -1.74 -9.37 -11.24
C ALA A 335 -1.43 -8.04 -11.99
N LEU A 336 -2.05 -6.90 -11.67
CA LEU A 336 -1.95 -5.63 -12.42
C LEU A 336 -1.33 -4.47 -11.62
N GLY A 337 -0.77 -4.74 -10.44
CA GLY A 337 0.26 -3.90 -9.82
C GLY A 337 -0.10 -3.26 -8.47
N PRO A 338 0.89 -2.63 -7.80
CA PRO A 338 0.73 -2.06 -6.47
C PRO A 338 -0.04 -0.74 -6.55
N HIS A 339 -1.37 -0.80 -6.53
CA HIS A 339 -2.20 0.39 -6.77
C HIS A 339 -2.35 1.35 -5.58
N TYR A 340 -1.84 1.06 -4.38
CA TYR A 340 -2.09 1.90 -3.19
C TYR A 340 -1.02 2.95 -2.90
N ALA A 341 0.20 2.71 -3.37
CA ALA A 341 1.29 3.65 -3.31
C ALA A 341 1.91 3.69 -4.69
N TYR A 342 1.81 4.83 -5.34
CA TYR A 342 2.40 5.02 -6.65
C TYR A 342 3.70 5.80 -6.49
N TYR A 343 4.71 5.34 -7.22
CA TYR A 343 5.98 6.01 -7.27
C TYR A 343 5.93 7.12 -8.31
N ASN A 344 5.78 8.36 -7.86
CA ASN A 344 5.73 9.48 -8.79
C ASN A 344 7.16 9.94 -9.10
N SER A 345 7.68 9.51 -10.26
CA SER A 345 8.85 10.15 -10.86
C SER A 345 8.45 11.47 -11.52
N LYS A 346 7.83 12.38 -10.77
CA LYS A 346 7.90 13.80 -11.14
C LYS A 346 9.34 14.22 -10.87
N VAL A 347 10.21 13.86 -11.81
CA VAL A 347 11.47 14.56 -12.02
C VAL A 347 11.01 15.97 -12.38
N ASP A 348 11.14 16.92 -11.45
CA ASP A 348 11.14 18.30 -11.89
C ASP A 348 12.28 18.45 -12.92
N GLU A 349 12.23 19.45 -13.80
CA GLU A 349 13.28 19.66 -14.81
C GLU A 349 14.70 19.85 -14.20
N ARG A 350 14.83 19.84 -12.87
CA ARG A 350 16.07 20.01 -12.09
C ARG A 350 16.53 18.72 -11.39
N GLY A 351 15.92 17.56 -11.66
CA GLY A 351 16.40 16.28 -11.12
C GLY A 351 15.93 15.97 -9.70
N GLY A 352 14.76 16.46 -9.29
CA GLY A 352 14.18 16.24 -7.96
C GLY A 352 14.09 14.77 -7.50
N GLU A 353 14.15 14.58 -6.17
CA GLU A 353 13.98 13.29 -5.51
C GLU A 353 12.62 12.66 -5.85
N LYS A 354 12.64 11.35 -6.01
CA LYS A 354 11.46 10.57 -6.29
C LYS A 354 10.55 10.54 -5.06
N VAL A 355 9.28 10.95 -5.20
CA VAL A 355 8.32 11.04 -4.09
C VAL A 355 7.38 9.83 -4.09
N LEU A 356 7.17 9.26 -2.90
CA LEU A 356 6.19 8.20 -2.69
C LEU A 356 4.82 8.84 -2.43
N CYS A 357 3.84 8.54 -3.27
CA CYS A 357 2.49 9.08 -3.14
C CYS A 357 1.52 7.98 -2.73
N TRP A 358 0.47 8.33 -1.98
CA TRP A 358 -0.43 7.38 -1.35
C TRP A 358 -1.87 7.56 -1.80
N ARG A 359 -2.63 6.48 -1.90
CA ARG A 359 -4.09 6.58 -2.04
C ARG A 359 -4.68 7.31 -0.84
N PHE A 360 -5.65 8.17 -1.13
CA PHE A 360 -6.35 8.95 -0.11
C PHE A 360 -6.98 8.05 0.97
N SER A 361 -7.03 8.51 2.22
CA SER A 361 -7.60 7.71 3.30
C SER A 361 -9.05 7.31 2.98
N PRO A 362 -9.43 6.02 3.12
CA PRO A 362 -10.80 5.59 2.85
C PRO A 362 -11.84 6.29 3.75
N LEU A 363 -11.46 6.68 4.95
CA LEU A 363 -12.34 7.36 5.91
C LEU A 363 -12.29 8.90 5.79
N GLY A 364 -11.35 9.45 5.02
CA GLY A 364 -11.29 10.87 4.74
C GLY A 364 -12.45 11.34 3.86
N ASN A 365 -12.66 12.64 3.77
CA ASN A 365 -13.71 13.21 2.91
C ASN A 365 -13.45 12.92 1.44
N CYS A 366 -14.47 12.50 0.70
CA CYS A 366 -14.28 12.32 -0.73
C CYS A 366 -14.05 13.68 -1.43
N PRO A 367 -12.99 13.80 -2.24
CA PRO A 367 -12.72 14.97 -3.08
C PRO A 367 -13.72 15.20 -4.22
N CYS A 368 -14.52 14.18 -4.58
CA CYS A 368 -15.48 14.21 -5.68
C CYS A 368 -16.49 15.38 -5.60
N ASP A 369 -16.69 16.13 -6.68
CA ASP A 369 -17.77 17.15 -6.79
C ASP A 369 -19.18 16.53 -6.75
N ASN A 370 -19.27 15.21 -6.91
CA ASN A 370 -20.51 14.43 -6.79
C ASN A 370 -21.15 14.55 -5.39
N ASN A 371 -20.44 15.09 -4.40
CA ASN A 371 -20.86 15.26 -3.03
C ASN A 371 -21.36 16.67 -2.68
N LYS A 372 -22.08 17.37 -3.57
CA LYS A 372 -22.72 18.70 -3.34
C LYS A 372 -23.22 18.93 -1.89
N GLY A 373 -22.35 19.36 -0.99
CA GLY A 373 -22.61 19.56 0.45
C GLY A 373 -22.81 18.30 1.32
N LYS A 374 -22.76 17.07 0.76
CA LYS A 374 -22.89 15.82 1.53
C LYS A 374 -21.49 15.25 1.76
N PHE A 375 -20.86 15.54 2.89
CA PHE A 375 -19.56 14.98 3.29
C PHE A 375 -19.64 13.44 3.41
N LYS A 376 -19.50 12.71 2.30
CA LYS A 376 -19.34 11.24 2.34
C LYS A 376 -17.85 10.92 2.42
N SER A 377 -17.52 9.86 3.16
CA SER A 377 -16.17 9.31 3.18
C SER A 377 -15.77 8.85 1.77
N TYR A 378 -14.48 8.98 1.42
CA TYR A 378 -13.92 8.59 0.13
C TYR A 378 -14.27 7.15 -0.23
N PHE A 379 -14.21 6.23 0.75
CA PHE A 379 -14.64 4.84 0.64
C PHE A 379 -16.06 4.67 0.09
N LYS A 380 -16.97 5.60 0.40
CA LYS A 380 -18.39 5.53 0.03
C LYS A 380 -18.76 6.35 -1.21
N CYS A 381 -17.88 7.25 -1.69
CA CYS A 381 -18.14 8.01 -2.93
C CYS A 381 -17.38 7.39 -4.10
N CYS A 382 -16.05 7.39 -4.04
CA CYS A 382 -15.23 7.16 -5.24
C CYS A 382 -14.17 6.06 -5.09
N TRP A 383 -14.03 5.39 -3.94
CA TRP A 383 -12.92 4.45 -3.72
C TRP A 383 -12.79 3.32 -4.75
N GLN A 384 -13.92 2.83 -5.29
CA GLN A 384 -13.90 1.77 -6.30
C GLN A 384 -13.48 2.28 -7.68
N ASP A 385 -13.73 3.56 -7.99
CA ASP A 385 -13.57 4.13 -9.32
C ASP A 385 -12.38 5.10 -9.43
N ALA A 386 -11.87 5.61 -8.30
CA ALA A 386 -10.90 6.69 -8.29
C ALA A 386 -9.46 6.21 -8.14
N SER A 387 -8.61 6.87 -8.89
CA SER A 387 -7.15 6.72 -8.87
C SER A 387 -6.50 8.01 -8.35
N GLU A 388 -7.14 8.60 -7.34
CA GLU A 388 -6.67 9.80 -6.67
C GLU A 388 -5.65 9.44 -5.59
N TYR A 389 -4.51 10.13 -5.66
CA TYR A 389 -3.41 10.02 -4.73
C TYR A 389 -3.18 11.38 -4.07
N GLN A 390 -2.68 11.32 -2.85
CA GLN A 390 -2.25 12.45 -2.07
C GLN A 390 -0.73 12.37 -1.88
N ASP A 391 -0.06 13.48 -2.17
CA ASP A 391 1.34 13.67 -1.85
C ASP A 391 1.50 13.89 -0.35
N ASP A 392 2.39 13.11 0.27
CA ASP A 392 2.55 13.14 1.73
C ASP A 392 3.37 14.33 2.24
N SER A 393 4.04 15.07 1.35
CA SER A 393 4.83 16.24 1.70
C SER A 393 4.08 17.55 1.45
N THR A 394 3.28 17.61 0.39
CA THR A 394 2.58 18.85 0.00
C THR A 394 1.09 18.84 0.32
N ALA A 395 0.52 17.68 0.65
CA ALA A 395 -0.92 17.42 0.71
C ALA A 395 -1.67 17.62 -0.63
N GLU A 396 -0.96 17.90 -1.73
CA GLU A 396 -1.56 18.04 -3.05
C GLU A 396 -2.19 16.72 -3.49
N ARG A 397 -3.36 16.83 -4.12
CA ARG A 397 -4.05 15.70 -4.72
C ARG A 397 -3.74 15.66 -6.20
N PHE A 398 -3.53 14.47 -6.71
CA PHE A 398 -3.45 14.26 -8.13
C PHE A 398 -4.17 12.98 -8.51
N GLU A 399 -4.83 13.03 -9.65
CA GLU A 399 -5.37 11.85 -10.29
C GLU A 399 -4.24 11.22 -11.11
N THR A 400 -3.96 9.93 -10.92
CA THR A 400 -3.26 9.24 -12.00
C THR A 400 -4.24 9.21 -13.15
N LYS A 401 -3.99 9.98 -14.21
CA LYS A 401 -4.65 9.69 -15.47
C LYS A 401 -4.34 8.23 -15.74
N SER A 402 -5.33 7.36 -15.57
CA SER A 402 -5.26 6.01 -16.11
C SER A 402 -4.78 6.19 -17.55
N MET A 403 -3.90 5.28 -18.00
CA MET A 403 -3.50 5.24 -19.40
C MET A 403 -4.75 5.53 -20.21
N PRO A 404 -4.81 6.61 -21.01
CA PRO A 404 -6.06 7.04 -21.60
C PRO A 404 -6.57 5.87 -22.42
N ILE A 405 -7.56 5.19 -21.87
CA ILE A 405 -8.41 4.31 -22.63
C ILE A 405 -9.07 5.31 -23.56
N ASP A 406 -8.64 5.30 -24.82
CA ASP A 406 -9.18 6.23 -25.79
C ASP A 406 -10.71 6.04 -25.87
N GLU A 407 -11.41 7.00 -26.47
CA GLU A 407 -12.87 6.98 -26.60
C GLU A 407 -13.39 5.63 -27.16
N ARG A 408 -12.56 4.91 -27.93
CA ARG A 408 -12.85 3.57 -28.44
C ARG A 408 -12.73 2.47 -27.37
N GLY A 409 -11.68 2.46 -26.55
CA GLY A 409 -11.62 1.52 -25.43
C GLY A 409 -12.71 1.81 -24.38
N PHE A 410 -13.12 3.07 -24.20
CA PHE A 410 -14.24 3.44 -23.35
C PHE A 410 -15.57 2.94 -23.93
N ASN A 411 -15.81 3.11 -25.24
CA ASN A 411 -16.98 2.57 -25.93
C ASN A 411 -17.01 1.03 -25.93
N ALA A 412 -15.86 0.37 -25.99
CA ALA A 412 -15.76 -1.09 -25.86
C ALA A 412 -16.10 -1.55 -24.43
N LEU A 413 -15.63 -0.81 -23.42
CA LEU A 413 -16.02 -1.03 -22.03
C LEU A 413 -17.53 -0.78 -21.82
N GLN A 414 -18.07 0.28 -22.42
CA GLN A 414 -19.48 0.67 -22.35
C GLN A 414 -20.38 -0.40 -22.99
N LYS A 415 -19.99 -0.98 -24.13
CA LYS A 415 -20.67 -2.14 -24.72
C LYS A 415 -20.58 -3.41 -23.85
N LEU A 416 -19.46 -3.62 -23.17
CA LEU A 416 -19.30 -4.68 -22.16
C LEU A 416 -20.17 -4.45 -20.90
N MET A 417 -20.65 -3.21 -20.71
CA MET A 417 -21.54 -2.78 -19.64
C MET A 417 -23.00 -2.66 -20.09
N GLU A 418 -23.32 -2.74 -21.39
CA GLU A 418 -24.70 -2.72 -21.87
C GLU A 418 -25.46 -3.94 -21.33
N GLY A 419 -26.52 -3.68 -20.56
CA GLY A 419 -27.31 -4.71 -19.88
C GLY A 419 -26.89 -5.02 -18.43
N LYS A 420 -25.84 -4.37 -17.91
CA LYS A 420 -25.42 -4.47 -16.50
C LYS A 420 -25.96 -3.31 -15.66
N GLY A 421 -26.36 -3.59 -14.42
CA GLY A 421 -26.90 -2.61 -13.49
C GLY A 421 -25.82 -1.66 -12.93
N PRO A 422 -26.21 -0.51 -12.33
CA PRO A 422 -25.27 0.50 -11.82
C PRO A 422 -24.38 0.03 -10.64
N ASN A 423 -24.56 -1.19 -10.15
CA ASN A 423 -23.71 -1.81 -9.12
C ASN A 423 -22.94 -3.03 -9.65
N ASP A 424 -23.07 -3.37 -10.93
CA ASP A 424 -22.38 -4.49 -11.54
C ASP A 424 -20.95 -4.06 -11.91
N LEU A 425 -19.97 -4.73 -11.34
CA LEU A 425 -18.57 -4.46 -11.62
C LEU A 425 -18.25 -4.87 -13.07
N VAL A 426 -17.62 -3.94 -13.81
CA VAL A 426 -17.16 -4.17 -15.20
C VAL A 426 -16.27 -5.40 -15.28
N PHE A 427 -15.40 -5.55 -14.26
CA PHE A 427 -14.61 -6.74 -13.99
C PHE A 427 -14.79 -7.09 -12.50
N PRO A 428 -15.45 -8.20 -12.14
CA PRO A 428 -15.65 -8.57 -10.75
C PRO A 428 -14.30 -8.91 -10.08
N PRO A 429 -14.13 -8.69 -8.76
CA PRO A 429 -12.95 -9.11 -8.00
C PRO A 429 -12.70 -10.63 -8.07
N SER A 430 -13.72 -11.39 -8.48
CA SER A 430 -13.69 -12.83 -8.73
C SER A 430 -13.41 -13.18 -10.20
N MET A 431 -12.72 -12.30 -10.96
CA MET A 431 -12.34 -12.58 -12.34
C MET A 431 -11.19 -13.60 -12.33
N THR A 432 -11.55 -14.88 -12.29
CA THR A 432 -10.61 -15.98 -12.51
C THR A 432 -10.00 -15.85 -13.90
N ASN A 433 -8.80 -16.42 -14.10
CA ASN A 433 -8.19 -16.53 -15.43
C ASN A 433 -9.20 -17.06 -16.45
N GLU A 434 -10.01 -18.04 -16.05
CA GLU A 434 -11.11 -18.61 -16.84
C GLU A 434 -12.13 -17.56 -17.33
N LYS A 435 -12.51 -16.58 -16.50
CA LYS A 435 -13.40 -15.47 -16.91
C LYS A 435 -12.72 -14.45 -17.82
N ILE A 436 -11.41 -14.24 -17.66
CA ILE A 436 -10.63 -13.38 -18.56
C ILE A 436 -10.53 -14.02 -19.93
N PHE A 437 -10.18 -15.31 -19.98
CA PHE A 437 -10.07 -16.06 -21.21
C PHE A 437 -11.42 -16.26 -21.89
N SER A 438 -12.50 -16.48 -21.14
CA SER A 438 -13.85 -16.49 -21.73
C SER A 438 -14.23 -15.13 -22.33
N GLY A 439 -13.80 -14.02 -21.72
CA GLY A 439 -13.92 -12.69 -22.31
C GLY A 439 -13.19 -12.56 -23.65
N PHE A 440 -11.95 -13.06 -23.74
CA PHE A 440 -11.19 -13.08 -24.99
C PHE A 440 -11.81 -13.97 -26.05
N ARG A 441 -12.25 -15.19 -25.70
CA ARG A 441 -12.92 -16.12 -26.64
C ARG A 441 -14.17 -15.53 -27.26
N ASN A 442 -14.92 -14.75 -26.47
CA ASN A 442 -16.14 -14.09 -26.93
C ASN A 442 -15.88 -12.79 -27.72
N MET A 443 -14.64 -12.33 -27.80
CA MET A 443 -14.26 -11.14 -28.57
C MET A 443 -13.69 -11.56 -29.93
N PRO A 444 -14.17 -11.00 -31.05
CA PRO A 444 -13.54 -11.23 -32.35
C PRO A 444 -12.08 -10.76 -32.33
N LEU A 445 -11.13 -11.63 -32.69
CA LEU A 445 -9.70 -11.31 -32.64
C LEU A 445 -9.34 -10.07 -33.45
N LYS A 446 -10.00 -9.88 -34.58
CA LYS A 446 -9.87 -8.65 -35.39
C LYS A 446 -10.21 -7.39 -34.61
N GLU A 447 -11.22 -7.44 -33.74
CA GLU A 447 -11.61 -6.27 -32.94
C GLU A 447 -10.63 -6.04 -31.79
N PHE A 448 -10.10 -7.11 -31.20
CA PHE A 448 -9.05 -7.04 -30.21
C PHE A 448 -7.74 -6.45 -30.77
N ILE A 449 -7.30 -6.95 -31.94
CA ILE A 449 -6.07 -6.48 -32.59
C ILE A 449 -6.22 -5.04 -33.05
N LYS A 450 -7.37 -4.61 -33.58
CA LYS A 450 -7.59 -3.19 -33.95
C LYS A 450 -7.32 -2.21 -32.81
N GLN A 451 -7.50 -2.63 -31.55
CA GLN A 451 -7.21 -1.79 -30.39
C GLN A 451 -5.71 -1.63 -30.15
N THR A 452 -4.93 -2.68 -30.41
CA THR A 452 -3.48 -2.70 -30.16
C THR A 452 -2.63 -2.36 -31.39
N ASP A 453 -3.19 -2.56 -32.59
CA ASP A 453 -2.63 -2.28 -33.89
C ASP A 453 -3.69 -1.64 -34.81
N PRO A 454 -3.94 -0.33 -34.64
CA PRO A 454 -4.92 0.39 -35.43
C PRO A 454 -4.53 0.57 -36.90
N ASP A 455 -3.28 0.28 -37.26
CA ASP A 455 -2.76 0.48 -38.62
C ASP A 455 -2.77 -0.83 -39.44
N GLY A 456 -3.19 -1.96 -38.84
CA GLY A 456 -3.49 -3.19 -39.58
C GLY A 456 -2.27 -3.98 -40.05
N ILE A 457 -1.14 -3.81 -39.38
CA ILE A 457 0.18 -4.32 -39.77
C ILE A 457 0.47 -5.70 -39.16
N SER A 458 -0.20 -6.02 -38.06
CA SER A 458 0.02 -7.21 -37.26
C SER A 458 -0.30 -8.49 -38.03
N VAL A 459 0.56 -9.50 -37.95
CA VAL A 459 0.26 -10.83 -38.52
C VAL A 459 -0.85 -11.54 -37.75
N LEU A 460 -1.17 -11.09 -36.54
CA LEU A 460 -2.20 -11.66 -35.70
C LEU A 460 -3.60 -11.60 -36.33
N TYR A 461 -3.83 -10.72 -37.32
CA TYR A 461 -5.12 -10.64 -38.01
C TYR A 461 -5.54 -11.94 -38.72
N GLY A 462 -4.56 -12.81 -39.02
CA GLY A 462 -4.78 -14.13 -39.60
C GLY A 462 -4.86 -15.28 -38.59
N TRP A 463 -4.71 -15.01 -37.29
CA TRP A 463 -4.73 -16.05 -36.27
C TRP A 463 -6.16 -16.41 -35.88
N ASP A 464 -6.34 -17.65 -35.46
CA ASP A 464 -7.54 -18.15 -34.82
C ASP A 464 -7.55 -17.75 -33.34
N MET A 465 -8.68 -17.20 -32.88
CA MET A 465 -8.81 -16.69 -31.52
C MET A 465 -8.74 -17.81 -30.48
N GLU A 466 -9.30 -18.98 -30.78
CA GLU A 466 -9.33 -20.08 -29.83
C GLU A 466 -7.94 -20.66 -29.63
N VAL A 467 -7.17 -20.80 -30.71
CA VAL A 467 -5.76 -21.17 -30.63
C VAL A 467 -4.99 -20.13 -29.80
N TYR A 468 -5.13 -18.84 -30.12
CA TYR A 468 -4.43 -17.76 -29.43
C TYR A 468 -4.70 -17.74 -27.92
N VAL A 469 -5.97 -17.79 -27.51
CA VAL A 469 -6.36 -17.79 -26.09
C VAL A 469 -5.89 -19.06 -25.38
N SER A 470 -5.99 -20.21 -26.04
CA SER A 470 -5.56 -21.49 -25.49
C SER A 470 -4.03 -21.57 -25.31
N VAL A 471 -3.25 -20.95 -26.18
CA VAL A 471 -1.80 -20.81 -25.98
C VAL A 471 -1.52 -19.91 -24.76
N MET A 472 -2.22 -18.78 -24.63
CA MET A 472 -2.07 -17.89 -23.47
C MET A 472 -2.37 -18.58 -22.13
N GLU A 473 -3.37 -19.45 -22.10
CA GLU A 473 -3.74 -20.24 -20.92
C GLU A 473 -2.63 -21.15 -20.39
N ARG A 474 -1.72 -21.58 -21.27
CA ARG A 474 -0.61 -22.49 -20.96
C ARG A 474 0.65 -21.77 -20.49
N LEU A 475 0.66 -20.43 -20.47
CA LEU A 475 1.80 -19.65 -20.01
C LEU A 475 1.72 -19.40 -18.50
N GLU A 476 2.75 -19.84 -17.74
CA GLU A 476 2.83 -19.63 -16.28
C GLU A 476 2.77 -18.16 -15.88
N ASN A 477 3.36 -17.29 -16.70
CA ASN A 477 3.41 -15.84 -16.50
C ASN A 477 2.67 -15.17 -17.65
N TRP A 478 1.36 -15.03 -17.48
CA TRP A 478 0.42 -14.42 -18.44
C TRP A 478 1.10 -13.40 -19.34
N PHE A 479 1.11 -13.70 -20.63
CA PHE A 479 1.75 -12.87 -21.64
C PHE A 479 0.87 -12.80 -22.88
N GLN A 480 0.42 -11.60 -23.18
CA GLN A 480 -0.31 -11.32 -24.41
C GLN A 480 0.69 -11.11 -25.54
N TRP A 481 0.77 -12.06 -26.47
CA TRP A 481 1.68 -11.93 -27.60
C TRP A 481 1.21 -10.84 -28.56
N ASN A 482 2.15 -9.98 -28.95
CA ASN A 482 1.96 -8.95 -29.95
C ASN A 482 3.26 -8.84 -30.76
N ASP A 483 3.17 -8.90 -32.07
CA ASP A 483 4.31 -8.76 -33.00
C ASP A 483 4.83 -7.31 -33.10
N LEU A 484 4.11 -6.34 -32.53
CA LEU A 484 4.56 -4.96 -32.28
C LEU A 484 5.29 -4.81 -30.94
N HIS A 485 6.12 -5.78 -30.59
CA HIS A 485 6.83 -5.90 -29.30
C HIS A 485 8.02 -4.93 -29.11
N TRP A 486 8.02 -3.75 -29.73
CA TRP A 486 9.13 -2.77 -29.68
C TRP A 486 9.58 -2.34 -28.27
N PRO A 487 8.67 -2.19 -27.27
CA PRO A 487 9.04 -1.88 -25.90
C PRO A 487 9.79 -3.00 -25.16
N ILE A 488 9.58 -4.26 -25.56
CA ILE A 488 10.16 -5.42 -24.86
C ILE A 488 11.69 -5.48 -25.13
N PRO A 489 12.54 -5.62 -24.10
CA PRO A 489 13.97 -5.87 -24.26
C PRO A 489 14.27 -7.09 -25.14
N LYS A 490 15.38 -7.08 -25.88
CA LYS A 490 15.74 -8.15 -26.84
C LYS A 490 15.80 -9.54 -26.19
N SER A 491 16.43 -9.66 -25.03
CA SER A 491 16.54 -10.93 -24.30
C SER A 491 15.18 -11.47 -23.86
N GLU A 492 14.36 -10.61 -23.27
CA GLU A 492 12.99 -10.95 -22.83
C GLU A 492 12.12 -11.36 -24.02
N LEU A 493 12.17 -10.61 -25.13
CA LEU A 493 11.41 -10.93 -26.34
C LEU A 493 11.75 -12.32 -26.89
N ILE A 494 13.04 -12.64 -27.00
CA ILE A 494 13.49 -13.96 -27.46
C ILE A 494 12.95 -15.05 -26.52
N GLN A 495 12.98 -14.81 -25.22
CA GLN A 495 12.47 -15.74 -24.22
C GLN A 495 10.95 -15.94 -24.35
N ARG A 496 10.17 -14.87 -24.43
CA ARG A 496 8.70 -14.93 -24.62
C ARG A 496 8.29 -15.61 -25.92
N THR A 497 9.08 -15.45 -26.98
CA THR A 497 8.85 -16.14 -28.27
C THR A 497 8.96 -17.65 -28.09
N LYS A 498 9.97 -18.11 -27.35
CA LYS A 498 10.17 -19.53 -27.07
C LYS A 498 9.05 -20.09 -26.20
N GLU A 499 8.69 -19.39 -25.13
CA GLU A 499 7.58 -19.76 -24.24
C GLU A 499 6.27 -19.90 -25.02
N TRP A 500 5.95 -18.91 -25.86
CA TRP A 500 4.76 -18.95 -26.71
C TRP A 500 4.75 -20.16 -27.64
N ASN A 501 5.83 -20.38 -28.38
CA ASN A 501 5.91 -21.47 -29.34
C ASN A 501 5.88 -22.84 -28.66
N GLN A 502 6.44 -22.96 -27.46
CA GLN A 502 6.31 -24.18 -26.65
C GLN A 502 4.87 -24.42 -26.21
N ALA A 503 4.18 -23.38 -25.73
CA ALA A 503 2.77 -23.45 -25.36
C ALA A 503 1.85 -23.78 -26.55
N LEU A 504 2.19 -23.31 -27.76
CA LEU A 504 1.49 -23.66 -29.00
C LEU A 504 1.64 -25.15 -29.35
N LEU A 505 2.85 -25.72 -29.19
CA LEU A 505 3.06 -27.15 -29.40
C LEU A 505 2.23 -27.98 -28.41
N GLN A 506 2.24 -27.57 -27.13
CA GLN A 506 1.43 -28.21 -26.10
C GLN A 506 -0.07 -28.11 -26.40
N TYR A 507 -0.56 -26.97 -26.89
CA TYR A 507 -1.93 -26.85 -27.37
C TYR A 507 -2.26 -27.87 -28.46
N CYS A 508 -1.38 -28.02 -29.46
CA CYS A 508 -1.58 -29.00 -30.52
C CYS A 508 -1.63 -30.44 -29.98
N ASP A 509 -0.79 -30.76 -28.99
CA ASP A 509 -0.80 -32.07 -28.31
C ASP A 509 -2.10 -32.31 -27.55
N ASP A 510 -2.54 -31.33 -26.75
CA ASP A 510 -3.77 -31.43 -25.95
C ASP A 510 -5.04 -31.55 -26.81
N GLN A 511 -5.04 -30.93 -27.98
CA GLN A 511 -6.13 -31.05 -28.96
C GLN A 511 -6.01 -32.29 -29.85
N ASN A 512 -4.99 -33.14 -29.66
CA ASN A 512 -4.69 -34.31 -30.49
C ASN A 512 -4.55 -33.99 -32.00
N LEU A 513 -4.04 -32.80 -32.33
CA LEU A 513 -3.78 -32.41 -33.72
C LEU A 513 -2.58 -33.19 -34.25
N ALA A 514 -2.74 -33.77 -35.44
CA ALA A 514 -1.71 -34.55 -36.12
C ALA A 514 -1.67 -34.24 -37.62
N GLY A 515 -0.57 -34.65 -38.28
CA GLY A 515 -0.39 -34.52 -39.73
C GLY A 515 -0.48 -33.07 -40.21
N THR A 516 -1.15 -32.86 -41.33
CA THR A 516 -1.25 -31.56 -42.03
C THR A 516 -1.98 -30.51 -41.20
N GLU A 517 -2.99 -30.88 -40.43
CA GLU A 517 -3.75 -29.95 -39.57
C GLU A 517 -2.86 -29.33 -38.49
N ARG A 518 -2.04 -30.16 -37.83
CA ARG A 518 -1.05 -29.70 -36.85
C ARG A 518 -0.05 -28.73 -37.48
N GLU A 519 0.47 -29.09 -38.65
CA GLU A 519 1.44 -28.27 -39.37
C GLU A 519 0.87 -26.90 -39.77
N GLU A 520 -0.40 -26.86 -40.20
CA GLU A 520 -1.11 -25.62 -40.54
C GLU A 520 -1.33 -24.73 -39.32
N VAL A 521 -1.80 -25.30 -38.20
CA VAL A 521 -2.00 -24.56 -36.95
C VAL A 521 -0.68 -23.98 -36.44
N ILE A 522 0.39 -24.78 -36.41
CA ILE A 522 1.72 -24.31 -36.00
C ILE A 522 2.20 -23.19 -36.93
N LYS A 523 2.11 -23.39 -38.25
CA LYS A 523 2.57 -22.42 -39.24
C LYS A 523 1.87 -21.07 -39.10
N ILE A 524 0.56 -21.06 -38.84
CA ILE A 524 -0.22 -19.83 -38.68
C ILE A 524 0.13 -19.13 -37.37
N HIS A 525 0.18 -19.87 -36.25
CA HIS A 525 0.21 -19.30 -34.89
C HIS A 525 1.59 -19.19 -34.24
N THR A 526 2.65 -19.58 -34.96
CA THR A 526 4.02 -19.45 -34.47
C THR A 526 4.37 -17.98 -34.27
N ALA A 527 4.77 -17.64 -33.05
CA ALA A 527 5.33 -16.34 -32.71
C ALA A 527 6.73 -16.19 -33.32
N SER A 528 7.01 -14.99 -33.83
CA SER A 528 8.32 -14.59 -34.34
C SER A 528 8.85 -13.40 -33.57
N ALA A 529 10.11 -13.44 -33.14
CA ALA A 529 10.79 -12.29 -32.54
C ALA A 529 11.13 -11.19 -33.56
N LEU A 530 10.88 -11.43 -34.85
CA LEU A 530 11.14 -10.50 -35.95
C LEU A 530 9.84 -9.73 -36.23
N ALA A 531 9.87 -8.43 -35.99
CA ALA A 531 8.70 -7.58 -36.16
C ALA A 531 8.55 -7.05 -37.60
N PRO A 532 7.32 -6.77 -38.05
CA PRO A 532 7.09 -6.08 -39.31
C PRO A 532 7.50 -4.60 -39.22
N CYS A 533 7.76 -3.99 -40.37
CA CYS A 533 7.96 -2.55 -40.47
C CYS A 533 6.66 -1.84 -40.07
N ALA A 534 6.74 -0.83 -39.20
CA ALA A 534 5.55 -0.11 -38.76
C ALA A 534 4.91 0.77 -39.86
N ASN A 535 5.45 0.81 -41.08
CA ASN A 535 4.76 1.47 -42.19
C ASN A 535 3.79 0.46 -42.83
N PRO A 536 2.46 0.69 -42.81
CA PRO A 536 1.48 -0.28 -43.31
C PRO A 536 1.61 -0.56 -44.81
N ALA A 537 2.26 0.32 -45.58
CA ALA A 537 2.56 0.10 -46.99
C ALA A 537 3.83 -0.76 -47.23
N CYS A 538 4.51 -1.21 -46.16
CA CYS A 538 5.80 -1.90 -46.25
C CYS A 538 5.71 -3.30 -45.62
N ASN A 539 5.87 -4.34 -46.44
CA ASN A 539 5.80 -5.75 -46.01
C ASN A 539 7.14 -6.34 -45.56
N LYS A 540 8.13 -5.49 -45.23
CA LYS A 540 9.46 -5.95 -44.77
C LYS A 540 9.40 -6.33 -43.29
N PHE A 541 9.98 -7.47 -42.96
CA PHE A 541 10.24 -7.91 -41.60
C PHE A 541 11.70 -7.70 -41.24
N GLU A 542 11.97 -7.61 -39.94
CA GLU A 542 13.34 -7.65 -39.43
C GLU A 542 14.07 -8.91 -39.92
N LEU A 543 15.35 -8.78 -40.27
CA LEU A 543 16.23 -9.92 -40.48
C LEU A 543 16.88 -10.37 -39.16
N ASP A 544 17.23 -9.38 -38.34
CA ASP A 544 17.74 -9.57 -36.99
C ASP A 544 16.82 -8.90 -35.97
N VAL A 545 16.62 -9.56 -34.83
CA VAL A 545 15.77 -9.06 -33.73
C VAL A 545 16.26 -7.68 -33.27
N LYS A 546 15.36 -6.68 -33.36
CA LYS A 546 15.58 -5.25 -33.05
C LYS A 546 16.56 -4.53 -34.01
N SER A 547 16.65 -4.96 -35.27
CA SER A 547 17.46 -4.29 -36.30
C SER A 547 16.81 -3.01 -36.85
N PHE A 548 15.49 -2.85 -36.75
CA PHE A 548 14.81 -1.68 -37.27
C PHE A 548 15.00 -0.43 -36.39
N ALA A 549 15.01 0.74 -37.03
CA ALA A 549 15.20 2.01 -36.34
C ALA A 549 13.91 2.43 -35.64
N LYS A 550 13.98 2.59 -34.31
CA LYS A 550 12.84 3.06 -33.51
C LYS A 550 12.53 4.53 -33.80
N CYS A 551 11.24 4.90 -33.72
CA CYS A 551 10.86 6.30 -33.70
C CYS A 551 11.54 7.01 -32.52
N SER A 552 12.32 8.06 -32.79
CA SER A 552 13.10 8.77 -31.77
C SER A 552 12.24 9.43 -30.69
N ARG A 553 10.99 9.78 -31.01
CA ARG A 553 10.06 10.44 -30.10
C ARG A 553 9.32 9.46 -29.19
N CYS A 554 8.58 8.51 -29.76
CA CYS A 554 7.72 7.62 -28.97
C CYS A 554 8.38 6.29 -28.60
N LYS A 555 9.42 5.85 -29.32
CA LYS A 555 10.09 4.55 -29.15
C LYS A 555 9.17 3.31 -29.22
N LYS A 556 7.89 3.48 -29.57
CA LYS A 556 6.85 2.43 -29.62
C LYS A 556 6.75 1.70 -30.96
N VAL A 557 7.28 2.28 -32.03
CA VAL A 557 7.28 1.70 -33.38
C VAL A 557 8.68 1.73 -33.96
N ALA A 558 8.99 0.82 -34.89
CA ALA A 558 10.25 0.83 -35.61
C ALA A 558 10.06 0.61 -37.12
N TYR A 559 11.04 1.10 -37.88
CA TYR A 559 10.99 1.16 -39.33
C TYR A 559 12.24 0.54 -39.94
N CYS A 560 12.06 -0.15 -41.06
CA CYS A 560 13.17 -0.70 -41.83
C CYS A 560 14.04 0.39 -42.48
N SER A 561 13.52 1.61 -42.63
CA SER A 561 14.22 2.73 -43.24
C SER A 561 13.62 4.08 -42.82
N ARG A 562 14.39 5.15 -43.00
CA ARG A 562 13.93 6.52 -42.78
C ARG A 562 12.84 6.95 -43.76
N ALA A 563 12.83 6.38 -44.98
CA ALA A 563 11.76 6.60 -45.95
C ALA A 563 10.42 6.08 -45.41
N CYS A 564 10.38 4.81 -44.95
CA CYS A 564 9.18 4.23 -44.34
C CYS A 564 8.71 4.99 -43.10
N GLN A 565 9.64 5.49 -42.27
CA GLN A 565 9.29 6.36 -41.16
C GLN A 565 8.63 7.66 -41.65
N GLY A 566 9.19 8.31 -42.68
CA GLY A 566 8.65 9.54 -43.26
C GLY A 566 7.26 9.36 -43.87
N ASP A 567 7.03 8.24 -44.54
CA ASP A 567 5.74 7.92 -45.16
C ASP A 567 4.67 7.66 -44.09
N HIS A 568 4.94 6.77 -43.13
CA HIS A 568 4.03 6.52 -42.02
C HIS A 568 3.80 7.78 -41.17
N TRP A 569 4.83 8.62 -40.97
CA TRP A 569 4.69 9.90 -40.28
C TRP A 569 3.63 10.80 -40.91
N LYS A 570 3.65 10.94 -42.23
CA LYS A 570 2.70 11.77 -42.98
C LYS A 570 1.30 11.19 -42.98
N LEU A 571 1.18 9.86 -43.08
CA LEU A 571 -0.10 9.18 -43.17
C LEU A 571 -0.88 9.24 -41.84
N THR A 572 -0.31 8.71 -40.75
CA THR A 572 -1.07 8.51 -39.50
C THR A 572 -0.24 8.70 -38.23
N HIS A 573 1.07 8.40 -38.24
CA HIS A 573 1.84 8.35 -36.99
C HIS A 573 1.97 9.73 -36.31
N LYS A 574 2.04 10.83 -37.07
CA LYS A 574 2.17 12.19 -36.52
C LYS A 574 1.07 12.53 -35.51
N GLN A 575 -0.15 12.07 -35.74
CA GLN A 575 -1.31 12.35 -34.87
C GLN A 575 -1.25 11.54 -33.55
N LYS A 576 -0.79 10.29 -33.64
CA LYS A 576 -0.75 9.33 -32.52
C LYS A 576 0.56 9.39 -31.71
N CYS A 577 1.64 9.93 -32.28
CA CYS A 577 2.95 9.94 -31.63
C CYS A 577 2.95 10.79 -30.34
N ARG A 578 3.40 10.19 -29.23
CA ARG A 578 3.61 10.84 -27.93
C ARG A 578 5.03 10.54 -27.42
N PRO A 579 5.70 11.46 -26.71
CA PRO A 579 7.00 11.19 -26.09
C PRO A 579 6.95 9.93 -25.22
N ALA A 580 8.03 9.14 -25.28
CA ALA A 580 8.19 7.90 -24.51
C ALA A 580 8.32 8.16 -23.01
#